data_AF-A0A2L1VJ46-F1
#
_entry.id   AF-A0A2L1VJ46-F1
#
_cell.length_a   1.000
_cell.length_b   1.000
_cell.length_c   1.000
_cell.angle_alpha   90.00
_cell.angle_beta   90.00
_cell.angle_gamma   90.00
#
_symmetry.space_group_name_H-M   'P 1'
#
loop_
_entity.id
_entity.type
_entity.pdbx_description
1 polymer ?
#
loop_
_entity_poly.entity_id
_entity_poly.type
_entity_poly.pdbx_seq_one_letter_code
_entity_poly.pdbx_strand_id
1 'polypeptide(L)'
;MNNIFAFLLPHTTLDWFFFSVLLGWLVFSLVAAKKAKNNIEQRIHSSHFNNIKASFTELSTALRDPKWDHIVENAPGFALVLGLLGTFLGIGLAISGAGQILADMNSGSTSATDMRQTIGNLSPMLAEIGLKFKSSAWGILVHIALRLIIPVFGIDEIRSQAILKQLEKDAEQEEKAVNKRWEQIESLLQKALFTNTAQAGSIAKVMETQTEHLAIIAEVQKTFGDNVKTLGTSVKEFEKTVDAFRGSMKVAIQEMQESVQNASQGLHDTVESMKEEVSTTFTEFRDNVSQTLAKVGDDISTSSLAIKSSVDTLSSSMSKELQNVTMVTASLTTHSREMAAAISEQKLTLEEMGDKVQSIAAKGAEYAFSLEDVTGNIEKLAGSDGIIASNLAKVASNTKESNQHLEVLANNLTATESGSSFGNFLTRK
;
A
#
# COMPACT_ATOMS: atom_id res chain seq x y z
N MET A 1 37.40 5.98 -13.04
CA MET A 1 36.80 6.60 -11.85
C MET A 1 35.65 7.56 -12.17
N ASN A 2 35.70 8.39 -13.23
CA ASN A 2 34.62 9.35 -13.56
C ASN A 2 33.22 8.73 -13.74
N ASN A 3 33.10 7.52 -14.29
CA ASN A 3 31.79 6.91 -14.54
C ASN A 3 31.05 6.48 -13.26
N ILE A 4 31.76 6.17 -12.18
CA ILE A 4 31.16 5.75 -10.90
C ILE A 4 30.59 6.98 -10.17
N PHE A 5 31.35 8.07 -10.12
CA PHE A 5 30.87 9.34 -9.54
C PHE A 5 29.71 9.93 -10.35
N ALA A 6 29.77 9.86 -11.69
CA ALA A 6 28.67 10.27 -12.55
C ALA A 6 27.39 9.44 -12.32
N PHE A 7 27.54 8.14 -12.04
CA PHE A 7 26.42 7.26 -11.69
C PHE A 7 25.81 7.60 -10.33
N LEU A 8 26.63 7.89 -9.31
CA LEU A 8 26.18 8.20 -7.95
C LEU A 8 25.58 9.59 -7.76
N LEU A 9 25.64 10.48 -8.75
CA LEU A 9 24.98 11.77 -8.66
C LEU A 9 23.47 11.62 -8.86
N PRO A 10 22.63 12.32 -8.08
CA PRO A 10 21.18 12.32 -8.27
C PRO A 10 20.82 13.08 -9.54
N HIS A 11 19.99 12.46 -10.40
CA HIS A 11 19.57 13.06 -11.67
C HIS A 11 18.05 13.22 -11.79
N THR A 12 17.28 12.33 -11.16
CA THR A 12 15.80 12.39 -11.17
C THR A 12 15.24 13.09 -9.92
N THR A 13 13.96 13.46 -9.96
CA THR A 13 13.27 14.04 -8.79
C THR A 13 13.23 13.07 -7.60
N LEU A 14 13.00 11.78 -7.89
CA LEU A 14 12.99 10.72 -6.89
C LEU A 14 14.38 10.51 -6.27
N ASP A 15 15.43 10.57 -7.09
CA ASP A 15 16.82 10.52 -6.63
C ASP A 15 17.12 11.63 -5.63
N TRP A 16 16.76 12.87 -5.97
CA TRP A 16 16.97 14.03 -5.10
C TRP A 16 16.21 13.93 -3.79
N PHE A 17 15.00 13.36 -3.81
CA PHE A 17 14.23 13.08 -2.60
C PHE A 17 14.97 12.11 -1.67
N PHE A 18 15.36 10.92 -2.16
CA PHE A 18 16.05 9.93 -1.34
C PHE A 18 17.43 10.41 -0.88
N PHE A 19 18.17 11.09 -1.76
CA PHE A 19 19.46 11.68 -1.40
C PHE A 19 19.32 12.71 -0.28
N SER A 20 18.32 13.59 -0.35
CA SER A 20 18.06 14.61 0.68
C SER A 20 17.61 13.99 2.00
N VAL A 21 16.76 12.96 1.95
CA VAL A 21 16.32 12.22 3.15
C VAL A 21 17.50 11.51 3.82
N LEU A 22 18.35 10.83 3.05
CA LEU A 22 19.54 10.14 3.56
C LEU A 22 20.60 11.12 4.10
N LEU A 23 20.81 12.24 3.43
CA LEU A 23 21.71 13.29 3.90
C LEU A 23 21.17 13.94 5.19
N GLY A 24 19.87 14.22 5.24
CA GLY A 24 19.19 14.70 6.44
C GLY A 24 19.31 13.71 7.59
N TRP A 25 19.16 12.41 7.32
CA TRP A 25 19.35 11.35 8.31
C TRP A 25 20.79 11.32 8.82
N LEU A 26 21.78 11.39 7.93
CA LEU A 26 23.19 11.44 8.32
C LEU A 26 23.49 12.63 9.24
N VAL A 27 23.03 13.84 8.89
CA VAL A 27 23.21 15.04 9.72
C VAL A 27 22.49 14.87 11.06
N PHE A 28 21.25 14.39 11.05
CA PHE A 28 20.47 14.15 12.27
C PHE A 28 21.16 13.14 13.20
N SER A 29 21.69 12.04 12.67
CA SER A 29 22.43 11.04 13.44
C SER A 29 23.72 11.60 14.05
N LEU A 30 24.45 12.46 13.33
CA LEU A 30 25.64 13.12 13.87
C LEU A 30 25.30 14.12 14.98
N VAL A 31 24.21 14.87 14.84
CA VAL A 31 23.70 15.77 15.90
C VAL A 31 23.26 14.94 17.12
N ALA A 32 22.59 13.82 16.90
CA ALA A 32 22.20 12.89 17.97
C ALA A 32 23.43 12.36 18.72
N ALA A 33 24.48 11.93 18.01
CA ALA A 33 25.73 11.46 18.62
C ALA A 33 26.42 12.57 19.45
N LYS A 34 26.49 13.79 18.91
CA LYS A 34 27.05 14.94 19.65
C LYS A 34 26.24 15.26 20.91
N LYS A 35 24.91 15.16 20.83
CA LYS A 35 24.02 15.44 21.95
C LYS A 35 24.06 14.34 23.02
N ALA A 36 24.15 13.08 22.61
CA ALA A 36 24.37 11.95 23.52
C ALA A 36 25.67 12.14 24.32
N LYS A 37 26.78 12.47 23.65
CA LYS A 37 28.05 12.79 24.31
C LYS A 37 27.91 13.91 25.34
N ASN A 38 27.32 15.04 24.97
CA ASN A 38 27.16 16.17 25.87
C ASN A 38 26.25 15.83 27.07
N ASN A 39 25.20 15.03 26.86
CA ASN A 39 24.33 14.57 27.95
C ASN A 39 25.08 13.65 28.92
N ILE A 40 25.94 12.76 28.43
CA ILE A 40 26.78 11.90 29.27
C ILE A 40 27.72 12.77 30.11
N GLU A 41 28.43 13.72 29.50
CA GLU A 41 29.33 14.64 30.22
C GLU A 41 28.58 15.39 31.34
N GLN A 42 27.36 15.89 31.07
CA GLN A 42 26.53 16.53 32.10
C GLN A 42 26.11 15.56 33.22
N ARG A 43 25.75 14.31 32.87
CA ARG A 43 25.31 13.30 33.84
C ARG A 43 26.44 12.80 34.73
N ILE A 44 27.67 12.68 34.21
CA ILE A 44 28.86 12.32 34.99
C ILE A 44 29.10 13.32 36.13
N HIS A 45 28.88 14.62 35.86
CA HIS A 45 29.04 15.67 36.87
C HIS A 45 27.83 15.85 37.78
N SER A 46 26.74 15.12 37.56
CA SER A 46 25.55 15.23 38.40
C SER A 46 25.79 14.63 39.79
N SER A 47 25.19 15.25 40.82
CA SER A 47 25.20 14.71 42.18
C SER A 47 24.51 13.35 42.26
N HIS A 48 23.55 13.08 41.37
CA HIS A 48 22.87 11.80 41.27
C HIS A 48 23.84 10.67 40.89
N PHE A 49 24.68 10.87 39.86
CA PHE A 49 25.64 9.84 39.43
C PHE A 49 26.69 9.52 40.51
N ASN A 50 27.22 10.55 41.18
CA ASN A 50 28.23 10.40 42.24
C ASN A 50 27.72 9.72 43.51
N ASN A 51 26.40 9.63 43.70
CA ASN A 51 25.78 9.03 44.89
C ASN A 51 25.26 7.60 44.66
N ILE A 52 25.34 7.10 43.42
CA ILE A 52 24.95 5.73 43.11
C ILE A 52 26.08 4.79 43.58
N LYS A 53 25.85 4.12 44.71
CA LYS A 53 26.68 2.99 45.16
C LYS A 53 26.12 1.70 44.60
N ALA A 54 26.43 1.41 43.34
CA ALA A 54 25.87 0.27 42.66
C ALA A 54 26.83 -0.37 41.66
N SER A 55 26.43 -1.54 41.14
CA SER A 55 27.19 -2.29 40.14
C SER A 55 27.40 -1.52 38.83
N PHE A 56 28.38 -1.94 38.03
CA PHE A 56 28.68 -1.37 36.71
C PHE A 56 27.43 -1.19 35.83
N THR A 57 26.49 -2.14 35.89
CA THR A 57 25.25 -2.13 35.10
C THR A 57 24.30 -0.99 35.48
N GLU A 58 24.19 -0.66 36.77
CA GLU A 58 23.34 0.44 37.24
C GLU A 58 23.94 1.81 36.92
N LEU A 59 25.26 1.96 37.08
CA LEU A 59 26.01 3.17 36.67
C LEU A 59 25.94 3.38 35.14
N SER A 60 26.05 2.31 34.36
CA SER A 60 25.89 2.33 32.89
C SER A 60 24.49 2.78 32.48
N THR A 61 23.46 2.25 33.15
CA THR A 61 22.07 2.62 32.89
C THR A 61 21.78 4.08 33.27
N ALA A 62 22.34 4.57 34.37
CA ALA A 62 22.17 5.94 34.83
C ALA A 62 22.78 6.99 33.88
N LEU A 63 23.85 6.63 33.16
CA LEU A 63 24.52 7.48 32.19
C LEU A 63 23.85 7.48 30.81
N ARG A 64 23.10 6.42 30.47
CA ARG A 64 22.39 6.33 29.19
C ARG A 64 21.22 7.31 29.11
N ASP A 65 21.10 8.00 27.98
CA ASP A 65 19.91 8.78 27.64
C ASP A 65 19.01 7.96 26.72
N PRO A 66 17.77 7.61 27.14
CA PRO A 66 16.92 6.68 26.40
C PRO A 66 16.54 7.18 25.00
N LYS A 67 16.64 8.49 24.73
CA LYS A 67 16.23 9.06 23.44
C LYS A 67 17.40 9.12 22.46
N TRP A 68 18.57 9.60 22.89
CA TRP A 68 19.69 9.84 21.98
C TRP A 68 20.52 8.58 21.73
N ASP A 69 20.74 7.76 22.77
CA ASP A 69 21.54 6.54 22.61
C ASP A 69 20.85 5.53 21.70
N HIS A 70 19.52 5.36 21.85
CA HIS A 70 18.75 4.47 20.99
C HIS A 70 18.77 4.90 19.50
N ILE A 71 18.79 6.21 19.24
CA ILE A 71 18.90 6.74 17.87
C ILE A 71 20.30 6.48 17.32
N VAL A 72 21.34 6.73 18.11
CA VAL A 72 22.75 6.57 17.69
C VAL A 72 23.08 5.11 17.40
N GLU A 73 22.62 4.18 18.24
CA GLU A 73 22.87 2.74 18.06
C GLU A 73 22.21 2.18 16.80
N ASN A 74 20.99 2.64 16.49
CA ASN A 74 20.22 2.13 15.36
C ASN A 74 20.36 2.96 14.07
N ALA A 75 20.98 4.15 14.14
CA ALA A 75 21.11 5.09 13.03
C ALA A 75 21.67 4.47 11.74
N PRO A 76 22.76 3.66 11.78
CA PRO A 76 23.26 3.00 10.58
C PRO A 76 22.24 2.02 9.99
N GLY A 77 21.50 1.28 10.83
CA GLY A 77 20.48 0.33 10.39
C GLY A 77 19.33 1.01 9.66
N PHE A 78 18.83 2.11 10.20
CA PHE A 78 17.78 2.92 9.56
C PHE A 78 18.22 3.48 8.20
N ALA A 79 19.48 3.90 8.05
CA ALA A 79 20.01 4.35 6.76
C ALA A 79 19.97 3.25 5.68
N LEU A 80 20.27 1.99 6.05
CA LEU A 80 20.14 0.84 5.14
C LEU A 80 18.70 0.60 4.73
N VAL A 81 17.78 0.63 5.69
CA VAL A 81 16.35 0.40 5.44
C VAL A 81 15.78 1.49 4.51
N LEU A 82 16.14 2.77 4.74
CA LEU A 82 15.74 3.87 3.86
C LEU A 82 16.31 3.73 2.45
N GLY A 83 17.57 3.29 2.31
CA GLY A 83 18.16 2.99 1.00
C GLY A 83 17.45 1.86 0.27
N LEU A 84 17.14 0.76 0.97
CA LEU A 84 16.40 -0.38 0.44
C LEU A 84 14.97 0.00 0.02
N LEU A 85 14.29 0.81 0.84
CA LEU A 85 12.95 1.33 0.55
C LEU A 85 12.95 2.12 -0.76
N GLY A 86 14.00 2.91 -1.01
CA GLY A 86 14.14 3.63 -2.28
C GLY A 86 14.19 2.71 -3.50
N THR A 87 14.82 1.55 -3.39
CA THR A 87 14.82 0.55 -4.46
C THR A 87 13.46 -0.10 -4.64
N PHE A 88 12.77 -0.47 -3.56
CA PHE A 88 11.43 -1.05 -3.65
C PHE A 88 10.40 -0.09 -4.23
N LEU A 89 10.38 1.15 -3.74
CA LEU A 89 9.48 2.19 -4.25
C LEU A 89 9.81 2.54 -5.70
N GLY A 90 11.10 2.60 -6.01
CA GLY A 90 11.59 2.70 -7.38
C GLY A 90 11.00 1.61 -8.26
N ILE A 91 11.23 0.34 -7.95
CA ILE A 91 10.77 -0.79 -8.76
C ILE A 91 9.25 -0.79 -8.88
N GLY A 92 8.53 -0.53 -7.78
CA GLY A 92 7.07 -0.45 -7.77
C GLY A 92 6.52 0.60 -8.75
N LEU A 93 7.11 1.80 -8.78
CA LEU A 93 6.73 2.83 -9.75
C LEU A 93 7.05 2.44 -11.19
N ALA A 94 8.15 1.75 -11.45
CA ALA A 94 8.47 1.27 -12.80
C ALA A 94 7.50 0.18 -13.27
N ILE A 95 7.13 -0.75 -12.38
CA ILE A 95 6.13 -1.78 -12.70
C ILE A 95 4.76 -1.14 -12.94
N SER A 96 4.37 -0.17 -12.12
CA SER A 96 3.12 0.59 -12.32
C SER A 96 3.12 1.31 -13.67
N GLY A 97 4.23 1.97 -14.03
CA GLY A 97 4.39 2.61 -15.34
C GLY A 97 4.30 1.60 -16.49
N ALA A 98 4.92 0.44 -16.34
CA ALA A 98 4.85 -0.66 -17.30
C ALA A 98 3.42 -1.19 -17.48
N GLY A 99 2.71 -1.40 -16.38
CA GLY A 99 1.33 -1.87 -16.38
C GLY A 99 0.40 -0.89 -17.07
N GLN A 100 0.63 0.42 -16.90
CA GLN A 100 -0.15 1.46 -17.57
C GLN A 100 0.14 1.53 -19.08
N ILE A 101 1.41 1.40 -19.48
CA ILE A 101 1.81 1.29 -20.90
C ILE A 101 1.19 0.04 -21.55
N LEU A 102 1.16 -1.10 -20.85
CA LEU A 102 0.52 -2.33 -21.30
C LEU A 102 -1.02 -2.22 -21.35
N ALA A 103 -1.63 -1.49 -20.42
CA ALA A 103 -3.06 -1.23 -20.40
C ALA A 103 -3.49 -0.31 -21.55
N ASP A 104 -2.70 0.72 -21.86
CA ASP A 104 -2.90 1.60 -23.03
C ASP A 104 -2.73 0.85 -24.36
N MET A 105 -1.90 -0.20 -24.41
CA MET A 105 -1.77 -1.08 -25.58
C MET A 105 -3.03 -1.92 -25.84
N ASN A 106 -3.67 -2.41 -24.77
CA ASN A 106 -4.87 -3.24 -24.84
C ASN A 106 -6.12 -2.44 -25.25
N SER A 107 -6.09 -1.11 -25.07
CA SER A 107 -7.22 -0.24 -25.37
C SER A 107 -7.16 0.44 -26.75
N GLY A 108 -6.06 0.32 -27.53
CA GLY A 108 -5.93 1.08 -28.79
C GLY A 108 -5.04 0.53 -29.92
N SER A 109 -4.35 -0.60 -29.82
CA SER A 109 -3.41 -1.03 -30.88
C SER A 109 -4.03 -1.92 -31.96
N THR A 110 -4.00 -1.49 -33.24
CA THR A 110 -4.47 -2.26 -34.40
C THR A 110 -3.39 -2.48 -35.48
N SER A 111 -2.11 -2.22 -35.22
CA SER A 111 -1.05 -2.33 -36.24
C SER A 111 0.32 -2.81 -35.72
N ALA A 112 1.01 -3.61 -36.52
CA ALA A 112 2.33 -4.19 -36.22
C ALA A 112 3.47 -3.16 -36.06
N THR A 113 3.29 -1.94 -36.59
CA THR A 113 4.23 -0.82 -36.47
C THR A 113 4.29 -0.27 -35.03
N ASP A 114 3.18 -0.34 -34.28
CA ASP A 114 3.09 0.10 -32.89
C ASP A 114 3.92 -0.80 -31.95
N MET A 115 4.12 -2.06 -32.33
CA MET A 115 4.86 -3.06 -31.55
C MET A 115 6.38 -2.80 -31.54
N ARG A 116 6.93 -2.17 -32.60
CA ARG A 116 8.35 -1.79 -32.67
C ARG A 116 8.65 -0.53 -31.86
N GLN A 117 7.68 0.40 -31.83
CA GLN A 117 7.70 1.60 -31.00
C GLN A 117 7.50 1.26 -29.51
N THR A 118 6.72 0.21 -29.22
CA THR A 118 6.55 -0.41 -27.90
C THR A 118 7.86 -0.94 -27.31
N ILE A 119 8.64 -1.70 -28.08
CA ILE A 119 9.96 -2.19 -27.64
C ILE A 119 10.94 -1.01 -27.44
N GLY A 120 10.81 0.06 -28.23
CA GLY A 120 11.52 1.32 -28.01
C GLY A 120 11.15 2.01 -26.69
N ASN A 121 9.90 1.92 -26.25
CA ASN A 121 9.41 2.47 -24.98
C ASN A 121 9.73 1.59 -23.75
N LEU A 122 10.06 0.31 -23.93
CA LEU A 122 10.54 -0.57 -22.86
C LEU A 122 12.02 -0.36 -22.51
N SER A 123 12.81 0.19 -23.44
CA SER A 123 14.23 0.53 -23.23
C SER A 123 14.46 1.55 -22.10
N PRO A 124 13.74 2.69 -22.02
CA PRO A 124 13.87 3.61 -20.89
C PRO A 124 13.38 2.99 -19.57
N MET A 125 12.41 2.07 -19.60
CA MET A 125 11.97 1.34 -18.40
C MET A 125 13.05 0.38 -17.87
N LEU A 126 13.81 -0.29 -18.75
CA LEU A 126 14.96 -1.11 -18.37
C LEU A 126 16.12 -0.25 -17.84
N ALA A 127 16.33 0.94 -18.40
CA ALA A 127 17.31 1.90 -17.89
C ALA A 127 16.90 2.46 -16.51
N GLU A 128 15.60 2.63 -16.27
CA GLU A 128 15.04 3.05 -14.99
C GLU A 128 15.28 2.03 -13.86
N ILE A 129 15.33 0.72 -14.17
CA ILE A 129 15.67 -0.33 -13.20
C ILE A 129 17.07 -0.10 -12.62
N GLY A 130 18.04 0.28 -13.44
CA GLY A 130 19.41 0.59 -13.00
C GLY A 130 19.51 1.85 -12.12
N LEU A 131 18.66 2.87 -12.35
CA LEU A 131 18.60 4.08 -11.53
C LEU A 131 18.08 3.80 -10.11
N LYS A 132 17.22 2.81 -9.94
CA LYS A 132 16.57 2.48 -8.65
C LYS A 132 17.50 1.76 -7.67
N PHE A 133 18.69 1.34 -8.11
CA PHE A 133 19.77 0.85 -7.24
C PHE A 133 20.61 1.97 -6.61
N LYS A 134 20.51 3.22 -7.10
CA LYS A 134 21.30 4.36 -6.57
C LYS A 134 20.91 4.75 -5.15
N SER A 135 19.62 4.74 -4.84
CA SER A 135 19.10 5.00 -3.49
C SER A 135 19.63 3.99 -2.47
N SER A 136 19.70 2.70 -2.84
CA SER A 136 20.35 1.67 -2.03
C SER A 136 21.85 1.91 -1.88
N ALA A 137 22.54 2.30 -2.96
CA ALA A 137 23.96 2.63 -2.90
C ALA A 137 24.26 3.79 -1.93
N TRP A 138 23.45 4.86 -1.94
CA TRP A 138 23.56 5.94 -0.95
C TRP A 138 23.23 5.47 0.47
N GLY A 139 22.21 4.63 0.65
CA GLY A 139 21.88 4.06 1.96
C GLY A 139 23.04 3.24 2.54
N ILE A 140 23.69 2.43 1.71
CA ILE A 140 24.89 1.68 2.09
C ILE A 140 26.06 2.61 2.40
N LEU A 141 26.30 3.65 1.59
CA LEU A 141 27.36 4.63 1.84
C LEU A 141 27.14 5.37 3.16
N VAL A 142 25.91 5.82 3.43
CA VAL A 142 25.55 6.49 4.70
C VAL A 142 25.66 5.52 5.87
N HIS A 143 25.23 4.27 5.71
CA HIS A 143 25.40 3.23 6.73
C HIS A 143 26.86 3.04 7.11
N ILE A 144 27.73 2.87 6.11
CA ILE A 144 29.17 2.70 6.33
C ILE A 144 29.75 3.95 6.99
N ALA A 145 29.40 5.15 6.49
CA ALA A 145 29.86 6.41 7.06
C ALA A 145 29.46 6.54 8.54
N LEU A 146 28.20 6.27 8.88
CA LEU A 146 27.73 6.33 10.26
C LEU A 146 28.42 5.27 11.14
N ARG A 147 28.60 4.05 10.63
CA ARG A 147 29.28 2.98 11.37
C ARG A 147 30.75 3.28 11.66
N LEU A 148 31.40 4.10 10.82
CA LEU A 148 32.76 4.58 11.04
C LEU A 148 32.80 5.82 11.94
N ILE A 149 31.87 6.78 11.76
CA ILE A 149 31.93 8.07 12.45
C ILE A 149 31.36 7.99 13.87
N ILE A 150 30.30 7.22 14.12
CA ILE A 150 29.67 7.13 15.45
C ILE A 150 30.66 6.67 16.54
N PRO A 151 31.46 5.60 16.35
CA PRO A 151 32.44 5.17 17.34
C PRO A 151 33.53 6.22 17.61
N VAL A 152 33.88 7.06 16.62
CA VAL A 152 34.89 8.13 16.77
C VAL A 152 34.47 9.18 17.80
N PHE A 153 33.17 9.32 18.10
CA PHE A 153 32.72 10.20 19.19
C PHE A 153 33.10 9.68 20.58
N GLY A 154 33.50 8.42 20.73
CA GLY A 154 34.02 7.86 21.99
C GLY A 154 33.00 7.81 23.13
N ILE A 155 31.70 7.75 22.81
CA ILE A 155 30.60 7.78 23.79
C ILE A 155 30.74 6.64 24.80
N ASP A 156 31.01 5.42 24.32
CA ASP A 156 31.18 4.23 25.18
C ASP A 156 32.47 4.27 26.01
N GLU A 157 33.54 4.88 25.48
CA GLU A 157 34.82 5.03 26.17
C GLU A 157 34.67 6.01 27.35
N ILE A 158 34.08 7.19 27.10
CA ILE A 158 33.80 8.19 28.13
C ILE A 158 32.92 7.60 29.23
N ARG A 159 31.89 6.83 28.84
CA ARG A 159 30.99 6.15 29.78
C ARG A 159 31.75 5.14 30.64
N SER A 160 32.56 4.27 30.02
CA SER A 160 33.28 3.21 30.73
C SER A 160 34.33 3.77 31.69
N GLN A 161 35.09 4.78 31.26
CA GLN A 161 36.07 5.46 32.12
C GLN A 161 35.40 6.15 33.31
N ALA A 162 34.25 6.80 33.10
CA ALA A 162 33.53 7.45 34.18
C ALA A 162 32.99 6.46 35.22
N ILE A 163 32.49 5.30 34.77
CA ILE A 163 32.02 4.24 35.66
C ILE A 163 33.19 3.65 36.46
N LEU A 164 34.31 3.33 35.80
CA LEU A 164 35.50 2.79 36.47
C LEU A 164 36.03 3.75 37.53
N LYS A 165 36.13 5.04 37.20
CA LYS A 165 36.57 6.08 38.14
C LYS A 165 35.65 6.20 39.35
N GLN A 166 34.34 6.04 39.17
CA GLN A 166 33.38 6.07 40.27
C GLN A 166 33.50 4.82 41.16
N LEU A 167 33.66 3.63 40.56
CA LEU A 167 33.87 2.38 41.31
C LEU A 167 35.16 2.39 42.13
N GLU A 168 36.25 2.90 41.56
CA GLU A 168 37.53 3.06 42.28
C GLU A 168 37.39 4.01 43.48
N LYS A 169 36.70 5.13 43.28
CA LYS A 169 36.42 6.09 44.35
C LYS A 169 35.56 5.50 45.47
N ASP A 170 34.56 4.69 45.13
CA ASP A 170 33.70 4.02 46.11
C ASP A 170 34.49 3.00 46.93
N ALA A 171 35.40 2.24 46.29
CA ALA A 171 36.29 1.30 46.96
C ALA A 171 37.27 2.00 47.91
N GLU A 172 37.90 3.11 47.49
CA GLU A 172 38.77 3.90 48.36
C GLU A 172 38.04 4.49 49.58
N GLN A 173 36.80 4.93 49.40
CA GLN A 173 36.01 5.48 50.50
C GLN A 173 35.66 4.40 51.54
N GLU A 174 35.39 3.19 51.09
CA GLU A 174 35.13 2.05 51.97
C GLU A 174 36.39 1.68 52.76
N GLU A 175 37.55 1.61 52.11
CA GLU A 175 38.83 1.36 52.77
C GLU A 175 39.16 2.43 53.83
N LYS A 176 38.99 3.71 53.49
CA LYS A 176 39.18 4.82 54.45
C LYS A 176 38.20 4.76 55.62
N ALA A 177 36.96 4.33 55.39
CA ALA A 177 35.98 4.16 56.45
C ALA A 177 36.36 3.00 57.39
N VAL A 178 36.87 1.89 56.84
CA VAL A 178 37.37 0.75 57.61
C VAL A 178 38.62 1.13 58.42
N ASN A 179 39.60 1.82 57.82
CA ASN A 179 40.79 2.27 58.54
C ASN A 179 40.47 3.23 59.68
N LYS A 180 39.55 4.19 59.47
CA LYS A 180 39.08 5.06 60.57
C LYS A 180 38.39 4.28 61.69
N ARG A 181 37.62 3.24 61.37
CA ARG A 181 37.01 2.37 62.39
C ARG A 181 38.09 1.62 63.17
N TRP A 182 39.16 1.17 62.51
CA TRP A 182 40.31 0.53 63.17
C TRP A 182 41.08 1.46 64.10
N GLU A 183 41.41 2.68 63.66
CA GLU A 183 42.07 3.69 64.50
C GLU A 183 41.22 4.05 65.74
N GLN A 184 39.90 4.16 65.57
CA GLN A 184 38.98 4.38 66.70
C GLN A 184 39.04 3.23 67.70
N ILE A 185 39.03 1.98 67.24
CA ILE A 185 39.15 0.79 68.09
C ILE A 185 40.49 0.78 68.84
N GLU A 186 41.59 1.10 68.17
CA GLU A 186 42.93 1.17 68.78
C GLU A 186 43.01 2.24 69.87
N SER A 187 42.44 3.43 69.61
CA SER A 187 42.39 4.52 70.60
C SER A 187 41.56 4.16 71.84
N LEU A 188 40.46 3.41 71.68
CA LEU A 188 39.65 2.92 72.78
C LEU A 188 40.41 1.86 73.61
N LEU A 189 41.13 0.96 72.94
CA LEU A 189 42.00 -0.03 73.59
C LEU A 189 43.12 0.63 74.40
N GLN A 190 43.80 1.63 73.84
CA GLN A 190 44.89 2.33 74.51
C GLN A 190 44.39 3.12 75.73
N LYS A 191 43.23 3.77 75.62
CA LYS A 191 42.60 4.49 76.73
C LYS A 191 42.21 3.56 77.87
N ALA A 192 41.67 2.37 77.56
CA ALA A 192 41.34 1.35 78.56
C ALA A 192 42.59 0.79 79.29
N LEU A 193 43.70 0.65 78.57
CA LEU A 193 44.98 0.19 79.14
C LEU A 193 45.63 1.25 80.08
N PHE A 194 45.62 2.53 79.71
CA PHE A 194 46.23 3.60 80.51
C PHE A 194 45.48 3.92 81.81
N THR A 195 44.16 3.79 81.84
CA THR A 195 43.37 3.98 83.07
C THR A 195 43.73 2.97 84.17
N ASN A 196 44.25 1.80 83.83
CA ASN A 196 44.73 0.81 84.80
C ASN A 196 46.14 1.13 85.35
N THR A 197 46.97 1.88 84.64
CA THR A 197 48.38 2.13 85.01
C THR A 197 48.58 3.36 85.90
N ALA A 198 47.63 4.31 85.91
CA ALA A 198 47.72 5.55 86.71
C ALA A 198 47.50 5.35 88.23
N GLN A 199 47.10 4.15 88.67
CA GLN A 199 46.85 3.84 90.10
C GLN A 199 48.11 3.40 90.87
N ALA A 200 49.30 3.43 90.24
CA ALA A 200 50.57 2.94 90.80
C ALA A 200 51.55 4.04 91.30
N GLY A 201 51.08 5.28 91.51
CA GLY A 201 51.92 6.48 91.66
C GLY A 201 52.38 6.89 93.08
N SER A 202 52.46 6.00 94.08
CA SER A 202 52.83 6.38 95.47
C SER A 202 54.27 6.03 95.90
N ILE A 203 55.22 5.96 94.96
CA ILE A 203 56.57 5.36 95.17
C ILE A 203 57.59 6.35 95.76
N ALA A 204 57.31 7.67 95.78
CA ALA A 204 58.27 8.70 96.17
C ALA A 204 58.62 8.77 97.68
N LYS A 205 57.93 8.03 98.55
CA LYS A 205 58.15 8.04 100.01
C LYS A 205 59.01 6.88 100.53
N VAL A 206 59.44 5.97 99.65
CA VAL A 206 60.16 4.73 100.00
C VAL A 206 61.69 4.89 99.94
N MET A 207 62.19 5.99 99.38
CA MET A 207 63.63 6.20 99.15
C MET A 207 64.46 6.55 100.40
N GLU A 208 63.92 6.52 101.62
CA GLU A 208 64.64 6.95 102.83
C GLU A 208 65.18 5.81 103.72
N THR A 209 64.90 4.53 103.47
CA THR A 209 65.24 3.47 104.44
C THR A 209 66.17 2.41 103.86
N GLN A 210 67.47 2.72 103.79
CA GLN A 210 68.56 1.81 103.40
C GLN A 210 68.83 0.72 104.47
N THR A 211 67.98 -0.31 104.52
CA THR A 211 68.36 -1.67 105.02
C THR A 211 67.53 -2.81 104.40
N GLU A 212 66.67 -2.53 103.40
CA GLU A 212 65.72 -3.50 102.81
C GLU A 212 66.11 -4.02 101.40
N HIS A 213 67.33 -3.75 100.92
CA HIS A 213 67.72 -4.14 99.55
C HIS A 213 67.75 -5.67 99.30
N LEU A 214 67.82 -6.50 100.34
CA LEU A 214 67.72 -7.98 100.20
C LEU A 214 66.28 -8.48 100.15
N ALA A 215 65.33 -7.78 100.78
CA ALA A 215 63.89 -8.12 100.69
C ALA A 215 63.32 -7.73 99.31
N ILE A 216 63.77 -6.60 98.75
CA ILE A 216 63.37 -6.14 97.42
C ILE A 216 63.86 -7.10 96.32
N ILE A 217 65.05 -7.70 96.43
CA ILE A 217 65.51 -8.70 95.44
C ILE A 217 64.66 -9.98 95.51
N ALA A 218 64.26 -10.41 96.70
CA ALA A 218 63.35 -11.53 96.88
C ALA A 218 61.94 -11.23 96.33
N GLU A 219 61.45 -10.00 96.53
CA GLU A 219 60.18 -9.54 95.98
C GLU A 219 60.23 -9.40 94.47
N VAL A 220 61.31 -8.85 93.89
CA VAL A 220 61.53 -8.76 92.45
C VAL A 220 61.61 -10.15 91.81
N GLN A 221 62.29 -11.12 92.44
CA GLN A 221 62.28 -12.51 91.95
C GLN A 221 60.89 -13.14 92.00
N LYS A 222 60.11 -12.85 93.06
CA LYS A 222 58.73 -13.31 93.18
C LYS A 222 57.82 -12.67 92.14
N THR A 223 57.89 -11.36 91.94
CA THR A 223 57.16 -10.61 90.91
C THR A 223 57.54 -11.09 89.51
N PHE A 224 58.82 -11.39 89.27
CA PHE A 224 59.26 -11.97 88.01
C PHE A 224 58.66 -13.38 87.80
N GLY A 225 58.63 -14.21 88.85
CA GLY A 225 57.94 -15.51 88.82
C GLY A 225 56.44 -15.38 88.54
N ASP A 226 55.76 -14.42 89.16
CA ASP A 226 54.34 -14.15 88.95
C ASP A 226 54.07 -13.61 87.53
N ASN A 227 54.96 -12.77 86.99
CA ASN A 227 54.88 -12.27 85.62
C ASN A 227 55.10 -13.39 84.59
N VAL A 228 56.07 -14.28 84.80
CA VAL A 228 56.30 -15.45 83.95
C VAL A 228 55.10 -16.40 84.01
N LYS A 229 54.50 -16.57 85.19
CA LYS A 229 53.29 -17.39 85.35
C LYS A 229 52.08 -16.77 84.64
N THR A 230 51.92 -15.45 84.74
CA THR A 230 50.88 -14.69 84.04
C THR A 230 51.05 -14.74 82.52
N LEU A 231 52.29 -14.65 82.05
CA LEU A 231 52.64 -14.83 80.65
C LEU A 231 52.31 -16.25 80.17
N GLY A 232 52.65 -17.27 80.97
CA GLY A 232 52.30 -18.66 80.67
C GLY A 232 50.78 -18.89 80.58
N THR A 233 49.99 -18.25 81.44
CA THR A 233 48.52 -18.27 81.34
C THR A 233 48.03 -17.56 80.09
N SER A 234 48.59 -16.38 79.78
CA SER A 234 48.23 -15.61 78.58
C SER A 234 48.53 -16.37 77.28
N VAL A 235 49.66 -17.07 77.22
CA VAL A 235 50.02 -17.92 76.08
C VAL A 235 49.05 -19.09 75.94
N LYS A 236 48.62 -19.72 77.05
CA LYS A 236 47.60 -20.77 77.03
C LYS A 236 46.22 -20.25 76.58
N GLU A 237 45.83 -19.05 77.01
CA GLU A 237 44.57 -18.44 76.57
C GLU A 237 44.61 -18.07 75.08
N PHE A 238 45.77 -17.63 74.59
CA PHE A 238 45.99 -17.38 73.17
C PHE A 238 45.91 -18.67 72.34
N GLU A 239 46.55 -19.75 72.81
CA GLU A 239 46.49 -21.07 72.17
C GLU A 239 45.04 -21.56 72.03
N LYS A 240 44.24 -21.46 73.10
CA LYS A 240 42.80 -21.76 73.03
C LYS A 240 42.05 -20.89 72.02
N THR A 241 42.40 -19.61 71.92
CA THR A 241 41.77 -18.67 70.98
C THR A 241 42.11 -19.04 69.54
N VAL A 242 43.35 -19.41 69.27
CA VAL A 242 43.81 -19.89 67.96
C VAL A 242 43.12 -21.21 67.59
N ASP A 243 42.98 -22.15 68.53
CA ASP A 243 42.26 -23.40 68.31
C ASP A 243 40.77 -23.17 68.03
N ALA A 244 40.13 -22.27 68.77
CA ALA A 244 38.75 -21.87 68.53
C ALA A 244 38.59 -21.25 67.13
N PHE A 245 39.48 -20.34 66.75
CA PHE A 245 39.49 -19.72 65.44
C PHE A 245 39.68 -20.76 64.32
N ARG A 246 40.62 -21.70 64.48
CA ARG A 246 40.85 -22.79 63.53
C ARG A 246 39.63 -23.69 63.39
N GLY A 247 38.93 -23.95 64.50
CA GLY A 247 37.65 -24.65 64.52
C GLY A 247 36.57 -23.92 63.73
N SER A 248 36.34 -22.64 64.02
CA SER A 248 35.36 -21.81 63.30
C SER A 248 35.66 -21.69 61.81
N MET A 249 36.94 -21.50 61.45
CA MET A 249 37.33 -21.41 60.04
C MET A 249 37.13 -22.73 59.30
N LYS A 250 37.35 -23.87 59.95
CA LYS A 250 37.04 -25.18 59.38
C LYS A 250 35.55 -25.34 59.08
N VAL A 251 34.69 -24.92 60.01
CA VAL A 251 33.23 -24.95 59.83
C VAL A 251 32.80 -24.03 58.69
N ALA A 252 33.30 -22.79 58.67
CA ALA A 252 32.98 -21.83 57.60
C ALA A 252 33.40 -22.34 56.21
N ILE A 253 34.54 -23.01 56.10
CA ILE A 253 34.97 -23.63 54.83
C ILE A 253 34.06 -24.79 54.42
N GLN A 254 33.61 -25.60 55.37
CA GLN A 254 32.68 -26.71 55.09
C GLN A 254 31.32 -26.18 54.64
N GLU A 255 30.76 -25.18 55.33
CA GLU A 255 29.50 -24.53 54.94
C GLU A 255 29.60 -23.85 53.58
N MET A 256 30.74 -23.21 53.28
CA MET A 256 30.99 -22.62 51.97
C MET A 256 31.07 -23.68 50.86
N GLN A 257 31.76 -24.81 51.10
CA GLN A 257 31.80 -25.93 50.14
C GLN A 257 30.39 -26.48 49.87
N GLU A 258 29.61 -26.70 50.92
CA GLU A 258 28.24 -27.20 50.81
C GLU A 258 27.34 -26.20 50.06
N SER A 259 27.45 -24.91 50.38
CA SER A 259 26.71 -23.85 49.69
C SER A 259 27.05 -23.76 48.20
N VAL A 260 28.35 -23.81 47.86
CA VAL A 260 28.81 -23.82 46.45
C VAL A 260 28.32 -25.07 45.72
N GLN A 261 28.33 -26.23 46.38
CA GLN A 261 27.87 -27.49 45.79
C GLN A 261 26.36 -27.46 45.55
N ASN A 262 25.58 -26.97 46.51
CA ASN A 262 24.13 -26.80 46.38
C ASN A 262 23.77 -25.79 45.28
N ALA A 263 24.51 -24.67 45.20
CA ALA A 263 24.31 -23.68 44.15
C ALA A 263 24.65 -24.26 42.75
N SER A 264 25.75 -25.01 42.64
CA SER A 264 26.14 -25.68 41.39
C SER A 264 25.10 -26.71 40.95
N GLN A 265 24.55 -27.49 41.89
CA GLN A 265 23.52 -28.48 41.59
C GLN A 265 22.21 -27.80 41.16
N GLY A 266 21.75 -26.78 41.89
CA GLY A 266 20.55 -26.04 41.53
C GLY A 266 20.67 -25.34 40.16
N LEU A 267 21.86 -24.83 39.82
CA LEU A 267 22.13 -24.29 38.49
C LEU A 267 22.06 -25.37 37.42
N HIS A 268 22.66 -26.55 37.66
CA HIS A 268 22.59 -27.68 36.75
C HIS A 268 21.14 -28.12 36.49
N ASP A 269 20.33 -28.25 37.55
CA ASP A 269 18.93 -28.66 37.45
C ASP A 269 18.09 -27.62 36.69
N THR A 270 18.34 -26.33 36.93
CA THR A 270 17.70 -25.23 36.19
C THR A 270 18.06 -25.27 34.71
N VAL A 271 19.34 -25.51 34.38
CA VAL A 271 19.81 -25.62 32.99
C VAL A 271 19.20 -26.83 32.29
N GLU A 272 19.11 -27.98 32.96
CA GLU A 272 18.50 -29.17 32.37
C GLU A 272 16.99 -28.98 32.15
N SER A 273 16.28 -28.37 33.11
CA SER A 273 14.86 -28.03 32.95
C SER A 273 14.64 -27.04 31.80
N MET A 274 15.49 -26.01 31.68
CA MET A 274 15.41 -25.05 30.58
C MET A 274 15.68 -25.71 29.23
N LYS A 275 16.63 -26.65 29.16
CA LYS A 275 16.91 -27.42 27.95
C LYS A 275 15.72 -28.30 27.54
N GLU A 276 15.05 -28.94 28.50
CA GLU A 276 13.85 -29.75 28.26
C GLU A 276 12.68 -28.89 27.78
N GLU A 277 12.44 -27.73 28.41
CA GLU A 277 11.37 -26.80 28.05
C GLU A 277 11.59 -26.18 26.66
N VAL A 278 12.84 -25.81 26.33
CA VAL A 278 13.22 -25.34 24.99
C VAL A 278 13.02 -26.44 23.94
N SER A 279 13.40 -27.67 24.23
CA SER A 279 13.21 -28.81 23.32
C SER A 279 11.73 -29.08 23.06
N THR A 280 10.91 -29.01 24.12
CA THR A 280 9.46 -29.19 24.04
C THR A 280 8.82 -28.08 23.21
N THR A 281 9.13 -26.82 23.54
CA THR A 281 8.64 -25.65 22.81
C THR A 281 9.01 -25.70 21.34
N PHE A 282 10.24 -26.08 21.01
CA PHE A 282 10.69 -26.20 19.62
C PHE A 282 9.95 -27.32 18.88
N THR A 283 9.69 -28.44 19.54
CA THR A 283 8.94 -29.57 18.97
C THR A 283 7.49 -29.17 18.69
N GLU A 284 6.82 -28.55 19.65
CA GLU A 284 5.44 -28.05 19.49
C GLU A 284 5.35 -26.99 18.40
N PHE A 285 6.30 -26.04 18.36
CA PHE A 285 6.36 -25.04 17.31
C PHE A 285 6.51 -25.67 15.93
N ARG A 286 7.46 -26.61 15.78
CA ARG A 286 7.69 -27.34 14.54
C ARG A 286 6.43 -28.10 14.10
N ASP A 287 5.76 -28.78 15.02
CA ASP A 287 4.56 -29.57 14.73
C ASP A 287 3.39 -28.67 14.31
N ASN A 288 3.18 -27.55 15.01
CA ASN A 288 2.17 -26.56 14.67
C ASN A 288 2.42 -25.92 13.29
N VAL A 289 3.68 -25.57 12.98
CA VAL A 289 4.05 -25.04 11.66
C VAL A 289 3.82 -26.10 10.58
N SER A 290 4.22 -27.35 10.81
CA SER A 290 4.03 -28.44 9.85
C SER A 290 2.55 -28.71 9.59
N GLN A 291 1.70 -28.74 10.62
CA GLN A 291 0.25 -28.91 10.47
C GLN A 291 -0.39 -27.73 9.74
N THR A 292 0.03 -26.51 10.07
CA THR A 292 -0.48 -25.29 9.41
C THR A 292 -0.12 -25.30 7.93
N LEU A 293 1.12 -25.61 7.58
CA LEU A 293 1.56 -25.69 6.18
C LEU A 293 0.85 -26.81 5.41
N ALA A 294 0.62 -27.97 6.04
CA ALA A 294 -0.16 -29.05 5.43
C ALA A 294 -1.60 -28.60 5.13
N LYS A 295 -2.27 -27.97 6.11
CA LYS A 295 -3.63 -27.44 5.93
C LYS A 295 -3.71 -26.35 4.87
N VAL A 296 -2.77 -25.41 4.86
CA VAL A 296 -2.67 -24.39 3.82
C VAL A 296 -2.46 -25.02 2.45
N GLY A 297 -1.66 -26.08 2.35
CA GLY A 297 -1.48 -26.86 1.13
C GLY A 297 -2.79 -27.46 0.61
N ASP A 298 -3.56 -28.09 1.50
CA ASP A 298 -4.88 -28.66 1.17
C ASP A 298 -5.90 -27.59 0.76
N ASP A 299 -5.96 -26.46 1.47
CA ASP A 299 -6.84 -25.34 1.17
C ASP A 299 -6.51 -24.71 -0.19
N ILE A 300 -5.21 -24.55 -0.51
CA ILE A 300 -4.75 -24.07 -1.83
C ILE A 300 -5.11 -25.06 -2.93
N SER A 301 -4.89 -26.36 -2.70
CA SER A 301 -5.22 -27.41 -3.67
C SER A 301 -6.72 -27.41 -3.99
N THR A 302 -7.55 -27.36 -2.94
CA THR A 302 -9.02 -27.31 -3.06
C THR A 302 -9.48 -26.05 -3.78
N SER A 303 -8.93 -24.89 -3.41
CA SER A 303 -9.25 -23.61 -4.05
C SER A 303 -8.84 -23.60 -5.52
N SER A 304 -7.68 -24.15 -5.86
CA SER A 304 -7.20 -24.28 -7.25
C SER A 304 -8.13 -25.14 -8.10
N LEU A 305 -8.64 -26.25 -7.56
CA LEU A 305 -9.64 -27.08 -8.23
C LEU A 305 -10.96 -26.33 -8.45
N ALA A 306 -11.43 -25.57 -7.46
CA ALA A 306 -12.64 -24.76 -7.57
C ALA A 306 -12.49 -23.63 -8.61
N ILE A 307 -11.34 -22.96 -8.63
CA ILE A 307 -11.00 -21.95 -9.64
C ILE A 307 -10.98 -22.57 -11.03
N LYS A 308 -10.32 -23.73 -11.21
CA LYS A 308 -10.30 -24.45 -12.48
C LYS A 308 -11.72 -24.76 -12.97
N SER A 309 -12.58 -25.30 -12.10
CA SER A 309 -13.98 -25.59 -12.44
C SER A 309 -14.76 -24.33 -12.84
N SER A 310 -14.51 -23.21 -12.17
CA SER A 310 -15.13 -21.92 -12.50
C SER A 310 -14.65 -21.40 -13.87
N VAL A 311 -13.36 -21.53 -14.17
CA VAL A 311 -12.77 -21.18 -15.47
C VAL A 311 -13.33 -22.06 -16.59
N ASP A 312 -13.45 -23.37 -16.36
CA ASP A 312 -14.04 -24.30 -17.33
C ASP A 312 -15.52 -23.93 -17.62
N THR A 313 -16.28 -23.59 -16.58
CA THR A 313 -17.68 -23.17 -16.69
C THR A 313 -17.81 -21.84 -17.45
N LEU A 314 -16.96 -20.86 -17.15
CA LEU A 314 -16.93 -19.59 -17.83
C LEU A 314 -16.56 -19.75 -19.31
N SER A 315 -15.54 -20.56 -19.61
CA SER A 315 -15.10 -20.87 -20.97
C SER A 315 -16.21 -21.51 -21.79
N SER A 316 -16.91 -22.50 -21.23
CA SER A 316 -18.05 -23.15 -21.86
C SER A 316 -19.21 -22.17 -22.13
N SER A 317 -19.52 -21.30 -21.16
CA SER A 317 -20.57 -20.29 -21.30
C SER A 317 -20.23 -19.24 -22.35
N MET A 318 -18.98 -18.76 -22.36
CA MET A 318 -18.49 -17.82 -23.37
C MET A 318 -18.54 -18.41 -24.78
N SER A 319 -18.17 -19.69 -24.93
CA SER A 319 -18.25 -20.40 -26.21
C SER A 319 -19.69 -20.49 -26.73
N LYS A 320 -20.65 -20.82 -25.85
CA LYS A 320 -22.09 -20.82 -26.21
C LYS A 320 -22.58 -19.44 -26.59
N GLU A 321 -22.19 -18.40 -25.84
CA GLU A 321 -22.63 -17.04 -26.12
C GLU A 321 -22.06 -16.53 -27.45
N LEU A 322 -20.78 -16.80 -27.74
CA LEU A 322 -20.17 -16.50 -29.04
C LEU A 322 -20.87 -17.23 -30.20
N GLN A 323 -21.29 -18.49 -29.99
CA GLN A 323 -22.06 -19.23 -30.97
C GLN A 323 -23.44 -18.61 -31.21
N ASN A 324 -24.14 -18.19 -30.16
CA ASN A 324 -25.41 -17.47 -30.26
C ASN A 324 -25.26 -16.15 -31.02
N VAL A 325 -24.25 -15.34 -30.67
CA VAL A 325 -23.95 -14.08 -31.37
C VAL A 325 -23.65 -14.33 -32.84
N THR A 326 -22.91 -15.39 -33.18
CA THR A 326 -22.63 -15.77 -34.57
C THR A 326 -23.92 -16.12 -35.32
N MET A 327 -24.82 -16.90 -34.69
CA MET A 327 -26.10 -17.27 -35.27
C MET A 327 -27.02 -16.06 -35.50
N VAL A 328 -27.12 -15.16 -34.52
CA VAL A 328 -27.89 -13.91 -34.63
C VAL A 328 -27.33 -13.03 -35.74
N THR A 329 -26.01 -12.91 -35.83
CA THR A 329 -25.34 -12.13 -36.89
C THR A 329 -25.64 -12.70 -38.28
N ALA A 330 -25.60 -14.03 -38.43
CA ALA A 330 -25.96 -14.69 -39.68
C ALA A 330 -27.44 -14.46 -40.04
N SER A 331 -28.35 -14.62 -39.08
CA SER A 331 -29.79 -14.38 -39.26
C SER A 331 -30.07 -12.93 -39.68
N LEU A 332 -29.46 -11.96 -38.98
CA LEU A 332 -29.60 -10.54 -39.31
C LEU A 332 -29.05 -10.21 -40.71
N THR A 333 -27.93 -10.82 -41.10
CA THR A 333 -27.37 -10.66 -42.45
C THR A 333 -28.32 -11.20 -43.52
N THR A 334 -28.94 -12.36 -43.28
CA THR A 334 -29.96 -12.93 -44.18
C THR A 334 -31.18 -12.02 -44.26
N HIS A 335 -31.72 -11.59 -43.12
CA HIS A 335 -32.87 -10.70 -43.09
C HIS A 335 -32.59 -9.36 -43.78
N SER A 336 -31.38 -8.81 -43.62
CA SER A 336 -30.95 -7.60 -44.33
C SER A 336 -30.93 -7.79 -45.85
N ARG A 337 -30.50 -8.96 -46.35
CA ARG A 337 -30.57 -9.31 -47.78
C ARG A 337 -32.00 -9.44 -48.28
N GLU A 338 -32.86 -10.12 -47.52
CA GLU A 338 -34.28 -10.26 -47.85
C GLU A 338 -34.98 -8.89 -47.90
N MET A 339 -34.72 -8.03 -46.92
CA MET A 339 -35.24 -6.66 -46.88
C MET A 339 -34.76 -5.84 -48.09
N ALA A 340 -33.49 -5.94 -48.46
CA ALA A 340 -32.96 -5.26 -49.65
C ALA A 340 -33.64 -5.76 -50.94
N ALA A 341 -33.90 -7.06 -51.06
CA ALA A 341 -34.63 -7.64 -52.19
C ALA A 341 -36.08 -7.14 -52.24
N ALA A 342 -36.78 -7.14 -51.10
CA ALA A 342 -38.16 -6.65 -51.00
C ALA A 342 -38.27 -5.15 -51.33
N ILE A 343 -37.30 -4.33 -50.88
CA ILE A 343 -37.23 -2.91 -51.25
C ILE A 343 -37.02 -2.75 -52.76
N SER A 344 -36.18 -3.58 -53.38
CA SER A 344 -35.98 -3.56 -54.83
C SER A 344 -37.25 -3.94 -55.60
N GLU A 345 -38.00 -4.92 -55.12
CA GLU A 345 -39.29 -5.34 -55.70
C GLU A 345 -40.36 -4.24 -55.54
N GLN A 346 -40.44 -3.63 -54.35
CA GLN A 346 -41.31 -2.47 -54.11
C GLN A 346 -40.96 -1.30 -55.03
N LYS A 347 -39.67 -1.05 -55.28
CA LYS A 347 -39.25 -0.02 -56.23
C LYS A 347 -39.78 -0.31 -57.64
N LEU A 348 -39.65 -1.55 -58.12
CA LEU A 348 -40.10 -1.94 -59.47
C LEU A 348 -41.62 -1.82 -59.59
N THR A 349 -42.38 -2.29 -58.59
CA THR A 349 -43.84 -2.12 -58.59
C THR A 349 -44.27 -0.66 -58.54
N LEU A 350 -43.54 0.20 -57.81
CA LEU A 350 -43.78 1.64 -57.82
C LEU A 350 -43.47 2.28 -59.19
N GLU A 351 -42.41 1.84 -59.87
CA GLU A 351 -42.10 2.27 -61.24
C GLU A 351 -43.22 1.86 -62.21
N GLU A 352 -43.69 0.60 -62.17
CA GLU A 352 -44.83 0.14 -62.98
C GLU A 352 -46.12 0.90 -62.68
N MET A 353 -46.39 1.21 -61.41
CA MET A 353 -47.51 2.06 -61.03
C MET A 353 -47.37 3.48 -61.59
N GLY A 354 -46.16 4.05 -61.55
CA GLY A 354 -45.85 5.34 -62.16
C GLY A 354 -46.17 5.36 -63.66
N ASP A 355 -45.72 4.35 -64.39
CA ASP A 355 -45.99 4.18 -65.82
C ASP A 355 -47.50 4.04 -66.11
N LYS A 356 -48.22 3.25 -65.30
CA LYS A 356 -49.67 3.12 -65.41
C LYS A 356 -50.39 4.44 -65.14
N VAL A 357 -49.99 5.19 -64.11
CA VAL A 357 -50.55 6.52 -63.81
C VAL A 357 -50.31 7.48 -64.97
N GLN A 358 -49.11 7.46 -65.56
CA GLN A 358 -48.79 8.28 -66.73
C GLN A 358 -49.63 7.89 -67.96
N SER A 359 -49.86 6.59 -68.18
CA SER A 359 -50.77 6.11 -69.23
C SER A 359 -52.22 6.53 -69.00
N ILE A 360 -52.72 6.45 -67.76
CA ILE A 360 -54.06 6.92 -67.40
C ILE A 360 -54.18 8.43 -67.64
N ALA A 361 -53.17 9.21 -67.25
CA ALA A 361 -53.14 10.66 -67.49
C ALA A 361 -53.18 10.98 -68.99
N ALA A 362 -52.41 10.26 -69.82
CA ALA A 362 -52.42 10.42 -71.27
C ALA A 362 -53.80 10.08 -71.88
N LYS A 363 -54.43 8.98 -71.47
CA LYS A 363 -55.80 8.63 -71.89
C LYS A 363 -56.83 9.65 -71.41
N GLY A 364 -56.66 10.18 -70.21
CA GLY A 364 -57.51 11.26 -69.67
C GLY A 364 -57.44 12.52 -70.54
N ALA A 365 -56.25 12.89 -71.01
CA ALA A 365 -56.08 13.99 -71.96
C ALA A 365 -56.75 13.70 -73.32
N GLU A 366 -56.62 12.49 -73.84
CA GLU A 366 -57.27 12.07 -75.09
C GLU A 366 -58.82 12.12 -74.99
N TYR A 367 -59.37 11.69 -73.85
CA TYR A 367 -60.80 11.83 -73.57
C TYR A 367 -61.23 13.29 -73.46
N ALA A 368 -60.43 14.16 -72.84
CA ALA A 368 -60.73 15.59 -72.76
C ALA A 368 -60.80 16.23 -74.17
N PHE A 369 -59.85 15.91 -75.05
CA PHE A 369 -59.90 16.36 -76.46
C PHE A 369 -61.13 15.82 -77.20
N SER A 370 -61.48 14.55 -77.00
CA SER A 370 -62.69 13.98 -77.61
C SER A 370 -63.96 14.65 -77.10
N LEU A 371 -64.00 15.02 -75.81
CA LEU A 371 -65.13 15.72 -75.21
C LEU A 371 -65.27 17.16 -75.72
N GLU A 372 -64.13 17.84 -75.95
CA GLU A 372 -64.08 19.15 -76.61
C GLU A 372 -64.68 19.07 -78.03
N ASP A 373 -64.32 18.04 -78.81
CA ASP A 373 -64.86 17.84 -80.16
C ASP A 373 -66.37 17.53 -80.14
N VAL A 374 -66.84 16.67 -79.22
CA VAL A 374 -68.27 16.42 -79.02
C VAL A 374 -69.01 17.70 -78.63
N THR A 375 -68.43 18.52 -77.75
CA THR A 375 -69.00 19.81 -77.33
C THR A 375 -69.12 20.75 -78.52
N GLY A 376 -68.07 20.88 -79.34
CA GLY A 376 -68.10 21.67 -80.58
C GLY A 376 -69.12 21.16 -81.60
N ASN A 377 -69.32 19.85 -81.71
CA ASN A 377 -70.34 19.26 -82.57
C ASN A 377 -71.76 19.52 -82.05
N ILE A 378 -71.99 19.47 -80.73
CA ILE A 378 -73.26 19.86 -80.10
C ILE A 378 -73.54 21.34 -80.34
N GLU A 379 -72.54 22.21 -80.22
CA GLU A 379 -72.69 23.66 -80.45
C GLU A 379 -73.10 23.96 -81.91
N LYS A 380 -72.49 23.25 -82.88
CA LYS A 380 -72.91 23.29 -84.30
C LYS A 380 -74.35 22.80 -84.50
N LEU A 381 -74.75 21.72 -83.81
CA LEU A 381 -76.12 21.19 -83.88
C LEU A 381 -77.13 22.19 -83.32
N ALA A 382 -76.84 22.79 -82.17
CA ALA A 382 -77.70 23.79 -81.55
C ALA A 382 -77.85 25.04 -82.45
N GLY A 383 -76.80 25.43 -83.17
CA GLY A 383 -76.90 26.47 -84.22
C GLY A 383 -77.83 26.09 -85.38
N SER A 384 -77.95 24.80 -85.71
CA SER A 384 -78.83 24.29 -86.77
C SER A 384 -80.32 24.38 -86.41
N ASP A 385 -80.69 24.35 -85.13
CA ASP A 385 -82.09 24.52 -84.71
C ASP A 385 -82.65 25.89 -85.12
N GLY A 386 -81.80 26.93 -85.13
CA GLY A 386 -82.17 28.25 -85.67
C GLY A 386 -82.49 28.22 -87.17
N ILE A 387 -81.79 27.38 -87.94
CA ILE A 387 -82.04 27.19 -89.38
C ILE A 387 -83.33 26.39 -89.60
N ILE A 388 -83.57 25.34 -88.80
CA ILE A 388 -84.78 24.51 -88.88
C ILE A 388 -86.02 25.34 -88.53
N ALA A 389 -85.98 26.15 -87.47
CA ALA A 389 -87.07 27.04 -87.09
C ALA A 389 -87.39 28.08 -88.18
N SER A 390 -86.37 28.66 -88.81
CA SER A 390 -86.52 29.59 -89.93
C SER A 390 -87.21 28.93 -91.14
N ASN A 391 -86.82 27.70 -91.48
CA ASN A 391 -87.41 26.95 -92.57
C ASN A 391 -88.87 26.53 -92.27
N LEU A 392 -89.16 26.11 -91.04
CA LEU A 392 -90.53 25.79 -90.60
C LEU A 392 -91.45 27.02 -90.64
N ALA A 393 -90.96 28.20 -90.24
CA ALA A 393 -91.70 29.45 -90.37
C ALA A 393 -92.02 29.77 -91.84
N LYS A 394 -91.08 29.51 -92.75
CA LYS A 394 -91.28 29.64 -94.20
C LYS A 394 -92.33 28.67 -94.74
N VAL A 395 -92.30 27.40 -94.33
CA VAL A 395 -93.30 26.40 -94.73
C VAL A 395 -94.69 26.76 -94.22
N ALA A 396 -94.81 27.23 -92.98
CA ALA A 396 -96.08 27.68 -92.41
C ALA A 396 -96.65 28.88 -93.19
N SER A 397 -95.80 29.84 -93.57
CA SER A 397 -96.19 30.97 -94.44
C SER A 397 -96.72 30.50 -95.79
N ASN A 398 -95.99 29.62 -96.47
CA ASN A 398 -96.40 29.10 -97.78
C ASN A 398 -97.70 28.28 -97.71
N THR A 399 -97.91 27.55 -96.61
CA THR A 399 -99.14 26.79 -96.38
C THR A 399 -100.33 27.72 -96.20
N LYS A 400 -100.14 28.84 -95.49
CA LYS A 400 -101.17 29.86 -95.32
C LYS A 400 -101.57 30.51 -96.64
N GLU A 401 -100.61 30.86 -97.50
CA GLU A 401 -100.89 31.36 -98.86
C GLU A 401 -101.63 30.32 -99.71
N SER A 402 -101.19 29.05 -99.69
CA SER A 402 -101.86 27.97 -100.45
C SER A 402 -103.33 27.79 -100.03
N ASN A 403 -103.62 27.89 -98.72
CA ASN A 403 -105.00 27.77 -98.23
C ASN A 403 -105.88 28.92 -98.70
N GLN A 404 -105.34 30.16 -98.78
CA GLN A 404 -106.07 31.30 -99.35
C GLN A 404 -106.38 31.09 -100.84
N HIS A 405 -105.44 30.50 -101.59
CA HIS A 405 -105.69 30.14 -102.99
C HIS A 405 -106.77 29.05 -103.15
N LEU A 406 -106.82 28.08 -102.24
CA LEU A 406 -107.86 27.03 -102.25
C LEU A 406 -109.25 27.58 -101.89
N GLU A 407 -109.36 28.54 -100.97
CA GLU A 407 -110.63 29.24 -100.68
C GLU A 407 -111.16 30.01 -101.91
N VAL A 408 -110.27 30.67 -102.65
CA VAL A 408 -110.63 31.33 -103.92
C VAL A 408 -111.09 30.31 -104.96
N LEU A 409 -110.46 29.13 -105.04
CA LEU A 409 -110.85 28.08 -105.97
C LEU A 409 -112.22 27.47 -105.61
N ALA A 410 -112.48 27.24 -104.32
CA ALA A 410 -113.75 26.72 -103.83
C ALA A 410 -114.92 27.67 -104.11
N ASN A 411 -114.71 28.99 -103.95
CA ASN A 411 -115.73 30.01 -104.25
C ASN A 411 -116.04 30.13 -105.75
N ASN A 412 -115.10 29.80 -106.64
CA ASN A 412 -115.35 29.79 -108.08
C ASN A 412 -116.10 28.53 -108.56
N LEU A 413 -115.97 27.41 -107.86
CA LEU A 413 -116.62 26.14 -108.21
C LEU A 413 -118.13 26.12 -107.94
N THR A 414 -118.62 26.86 -106.94
CA THR A 414 -120.07 26.95 -106.64
C THR A 414 -120.86 27.82 -107.63
N ALA A 415 -120.21 28.58 -108.49
CA ALA A 415 -120.87 29.45 -109.47
C ALA A 415 -121.23 28.77 -110.81
N THR A 416 -120.80 27.52 -111.06
CA THR A 416 -120.79 26.92 -112.43
C THR A 416 -121.81 25.80 -112.65
N GLU A 417 -122.82 25.64 -111.79
CA GLU A 417 -123.82 24.54 -111.85
C GLU A 417 -125.17 24.87 -112.55
N SER A 418 -125.24 25.86 -113.46
CA SER A 418 -126.45 26.05 -114.29
C SER A 418 -126.16 26.52 -115.72
N GLY A 419 -126.33 25.65 -116.73
CA GLY A 419 -126.33 26.07 -118.14
C GLY A 419 -125.77 25.09 -119.19
N SER A 420 -126.54 24.04 -119.49
CA SER A 420 -126.70 23.29 -120.75
C SER A 420 -125.65 23.30 -121.91
N SER A 421 -125.30 22.07 -122.31
CA SER A 421 -125.40 21.50 -123.68
C SER A 421 -124.26 21.66 -124.73
N PHE A 422 -123.66 20.49 -124.97
CA PHE A 422 -123.16 19.89 -126.24
C PHE A 422 -121.81 20.29 -126.84
N GLY A 423 -120.90 19.30 -126.94
CA GLY A 423 -120.31 18.95 -128.23
C GLY A 423 -118.80 18.67 -128.31
N ASN A 424 -118.45 17.37 -128.23
CA ASN A 424 -117.40 16.63 -128.97
C ASN A 424 -115.90 16.62 -128.58
N PHE A 425 -115.43 15.36 -128.47
CA PHE A 425 -114.14 14.76 -128.88
C PHE A 425 -112.85 15.20 -128.12
N LEU A 426 -111.94 14.34 -127.64
CA LEU A 426 -111.74 12.89 -127.60
C LEU A 426 -110.48 12.64 -126.73
N THR A 427 -110.43 11.52 -125.97
CA THR A 427 -109.22 10.73 -125.57
C THR A 427 -108.12 11.41 -124.74
N ARG A 428 -107.49 10.80 -123.72
CA ARG A 428 -106.97 9.43 -123.60
C ARG A 428 -106.49 9.19 -122.16
N LYS A 429 -106.88 8.03 -121.60
CA LYS A 429 -106.49 7.35 -120.35
C LYS A 429 -106.80 8.01 -119.01
#